data_AF-A0A3D2CGE7-F1
#
_entry.id   AF-A0A3D2CGE7-F1
#
_cell.length_a   1.000
_cell.length_b   1.000
_cell.length_c   1.000
_cell.angle_alpha   90.00
_cell.angle_beta   90.00
_cell.angle_gamma   90.00
#
_symmetry.space_group_name_H-M   'P 1'
#
loop_
_entity.id
_entity.type
_entity.pdbx_description
1 polymer ?
#
loop_
_entity_poly.entity_id
_entity_poly.type
_entity_poly.pdbx_seq_one_letter_code
_entity_poly.pdbx_strand_id
1 'polypeptide(L)'
;MRDLLAPEQLPTVHAGLRASLSEEQVAFLDLPLAGAGLNSCCAVPGSGKSTTLGNLVGRAVIDPEVTSLLVLASTVSAKNTALVKIRAAFVDSGLDDLGIAFPEDQVRTFHSVALRSNNAEAGRRLEVVSAQPFVEGMLDGVLEEERLAVAGASDWTSYWRAAAACSLKEKIAKEAPYASEEARGLRLFKAVTTAEEKATVSRLSGLGDDPNPLQTALKIRREITNRMLGTGSAGSTHARMLEDASAAMEHAGVLDHNASIARFAGSEQAMLGYGGVLFVDEAQDLTACQVAIVMATLRAG
;
A
#
# COMPACT_ATOMS: atom_id res chain seq x y z
N MET A 1 -3.30 -7.41 22.35
CA MET A 1 -2.07 -8.04 22.85
C MET A 1 -2.00 -7.83 24.34
N ARG A 2 -2.39 -8.81 25.18
CA ARG A 2 -1.93 -8.94 26.57
C ARG A 2 -2.52 -10.21 27.18
N ASP A 3 -1.73 -11.28 27.13
CA ASP A 3 -1.42 -12.00 28.35
C ASP A 3 -0.16 -11.31 28.88
N LEU A 4 -0.26 -10.66 30.05
CA LEU A 4 0.91 -10.04 30.67
C LEU A 4 1.88 -11.16 31.07
N LEU A 5 3.14 -11.04 30.65
CA LEU A 5 4.20 -11.92 31.11
C LEU A 5 4.22 -11.92 32.64
N ALA A 6 4.45 -13.10 33.22
CA ALA A 6 4.58 -13.20 34.65
C ALA A 6 5.83 -12.39 35.10
N PRO A 7 5.78 -11.65 36.22
CA PRO A 7 6.89 -10.79 36.64
C PRO A 7 8.24 -11.51 36.73
N GLU A 8 8.23 -12.80 37.05
CA GLU A 8 9.40 -13.68 37.11
C GLU A 8 10.04 -13.98 35.74
N GLN A 9 9.30 -13.82 34.64
CA GLN A 9 9.80 -14.05 33.28
C GLN A 9 10.49 -12.81 32.70
N LEU A 10 10.13 -11.61 33.19
CA LEU A 10 10.65 -10.34 32.69
C LEU A 10 12.18 -10.24 32.75
N PRO A 11 12.89 -10.62 33.85
CA PRO A 11 14.34 -10.55 33.89
C PRO A 11 15.02 -11.39 32.80
N THR A 12 14.50 -12.58 32.53
CA THR A 12 15.03 -13.49 31.51
C THR A 12 14.84 -12.92 30.10
N VAL A 13 13.63 -12.42 29.79
CA VAL A 13 13.35 -11.77 28.50
C VAL A 13 14.22 -10.54 28.32
N HIS A 14 14.35 -9.72 29.37
CA HIS A 14 15.22 -8.56 29.39
C HIS A 14 16.70 -8.90 29.16
N ALA A 15 17.19 -10.00 29.71
CA ALA A 15 18.54 -10.48 29.46
C ALA A 15 18.71 -10.94 28.01
N GLY A 16 17.75 -11.69 27.47
CA GLY A 16 17.78 -12.19 26.09
C GLY A 16 17.76 -11.07 25.04
N LEU A 17 16.92 -10.03 25.23
CA LEU A 17 16.90 -8.84 24.36
C LEU A 17 18.23 -8.05 24.36
N ARG A 18 19.06 -8.22 25.41
CA ARG A 18 20.34 -7.52 25.55
C ARG A 18 21.54 -8.38 25.14
N ALA A 19 21.37 -9.70 25.04
CA ALA A 19 22.48 -10.65 24.92
C ALA A 19 23.33 -10.46 23.65
N SER A 20 22.74 -9.98 22.56
CA SER A 20 23.39 -9.79 21.26
C SER A 20 23.72 -8.32 20.93
N LEU A 21 23.54 -7.41 21.90
CA LEU A 21 23.70 -5.98 21.71
C LEU A 21 25.02 -5.46 22.29
N SER A 22 25.62 -4.46 21.63
CA SER A 22 26.73 -3.69 22.20
C SER A 22 26.24 -2.78 23.34
N GLU A 23 27.16 -2.29 24.18
CA GLU A 23 26.82 -1.36 25.27
C GLU A 23 26.06 -0.12 24.76
N GLU A 24 26.45 0.44 23.61
CA GLU A 24 25.77 1.57 22.99
C GLU A 24 24.33 1.23 22.56
N GLN A 25 24.12 0.03 22.03
CA GLN A 25 22.80 -0.45 21.63
C GLN A 25 21.92 -0.76 22.84
N VAL A 26 22.49 -1.28 23.93
CA VAL A 26 21.80 -1.49 25.21
C VAL A 26 21.40 -0.15 25.81
N ALA A 27 22.30 0.84 25.81
CA ALA A 27 22.00 2.19 26.30
C ALA A 27 20.83 2.83 25.52
N PHE A 28 20.80 2.67 24.20
CA PHE A 28 19.67 3.11 23.38
C PHE A 28 18.39 2.31 23.68
N LEU A 29 18.52 0.98 23.87
CA LEU A 29 17.42 0.10 24.27
C LEU A 29 16.87 0.44 25.66
N ASP A 30 17.57 1.18 26.53
CA ASP A 30 17.09 1.54 27.86
C ASP A 30 16.42 2.93 27.92
N LEU A 31 16.46 3.71 26.83
CA LEU A 31 15.79 5.01 26.77
C LEU A 31 14.27 4.89 27.00
N PRO A 32 13.59 5.82 27.65
CA PRO A 32 12.14 5.77 27.83
C PRO A 32 11.40 5.60 26.49
N LEU A 33 10.50 4.61 26.40
CA LEU A 33 9.65 4.39 25.21
C LEU A 33 8.36 5.21 25.25
N ALA A 34 7.81 5.43 26.44
CA ALA A 34 6.60 6.20 26.64
C ALA A 34 6.89 7.66 27.03
N GLY A 35 6.09 8.58 26.48
CA GLY A 35 6.21 10.03 26.65
C GLY A 35 6.45 10.75 25.31
N ALA A 36 6.13 12.05 25.25
CA ALA A 36 6.22 12.89 24.06
C ALA A 36 7.68 13.25 23.67
N GLY A 37 8.57 12.26 23.60
CA GLY A 37 9.99 12.42 23.35
C GLY A 37 10.45 11.69 22.09
N LEU A 38 11.21 12.39 21.23
CA LEU A 38 11.86 11.78 20.07
C LEU A 38 13.23 11.21 20.47
N ASN A 39 13.37 9.89 20.42
CA ASN A 39 14.66 9.21 20.56
C ASN A 39 15.27 8.99 19.16
N SER A 40 16.47 9.52 18.94
CA SER A 40 17.18 9.38 17.65
C SER A 40 18.40 8.47 17.80
N CYS A 41 18.53 7.48 16.92
CA CYS A 41 19.72 6.64 16.78
C CYS A 41 20.41 6.94 15.45
N CYS A 42 21.53 7.65 15.50
CA CYS A 42 22.40 7.85 14.35
C CYS A 42 23.46 6.76 14.34
N ALA A 43 23.47 5.91 13.30
CA ALA A 43 24.39 4.79 13.28
C ALA A 43 25.00 4.57 11.88
N VAL A 44 26.29 4.24 11.86
CA VAL A 44 27.07 3.99 10.63
C VAL A 44 26.63 2.69 9.93
N PRO A 45 26.88 2.53 8.62
CA PRO A 45 26.63 1.25 7.95
C PRO A 45 27.28 0.08 8.69
N GLY A 46 26.58 -1.04 8.81
CA GLY A 46 27.07 -2.23 9.53
C GLY A 46 26.96 -2.19 11.06
N SER A 47 26.53 -1.08 11.67
CA SER A 47 26.41 -0.93 13.14
C SER A 47 25.28 -1.74 13.80
N GLY A 48 24.56 -2.58 13.05
CA GLY A 48 23.47 -3.41 13.59
C GLY A 48 22.12 -2.71 13.84
N LYS A 49 21.83 -1.56 13.20
CA LYS A 49 20.56 -0.81 13.36
C LYS A 49 19.30 -1.67 13.36
N SER A 50 19.13 -2.52 12.35
CA SER A 50 17.93 -3.37 12.25
C SER A 50 17.89 -4.43 13.36
N THR A 51 19.04 -4.89 13.88
CA THR A 51 19.10 -5.75 15.08
C THR A 51 18.65 -4.98 16.32
N THR A 52 19.12 -3.74 16.51
CA THR A 52 18.67 -2.86 17.60
C THR A 52 17.16 -2.60 17.52
N LEU A 53 16.63 -2.34 16.31
CA LEU A 53 15.20 -2.17 16.06
C LEU A 53 14.40 -3.41 16.48
N GLY A 54 14.85 -4.61 16.12
CA GLY A 54 14.18 -5.86 16.52
C GLY A 54 14.05 -5.99 18.05
N ASN A 55 15.13 -5.69 18.77
CA ASN A 55 15.14 -5.74 20.24
C ASN A 55 14.32 -4.62 20.88
N LEU A 56 14.28 -3.42 20.28
CA LEU A 56 13.39 -2.33 20.69
C LEU A 56 11.91 -2.72 20.56
N VAL A 57 11.54 -3.39 19.48
CA VAL A 57 10.18 -3.93 19.31
C VAL A 57 9.87 -4.96 20.39
N GLY A 58 10.79 -5.89 20.66
CA GLY A 58 10.65 -6.86 21.76
C GLY A 58 10.43 -6.17 23.12
N ARG A 59 11.22 -5.14 23.43
CA ARG A 59 11.04 -4.34 24.65
C ARG A 59 9.70 -3.61 24.68
N ALA A 60 9.30 -2.98 23.57
CA ALA A 60 8.03 -2.25 23.49
C ALA A 60 6.82 -3.15 23.71
N VAL A 61 6.89 -4.42 23.27
CA VAL A 61 5.77 -5.37 23.43
C VAL A 61 5.55 -5.80 24.87
N ILE A 62 6.60 -5.81 25.70
CA ILE A 62 6.51 -6.17 27.12
C ILE A 62 6.36 -4.95 28.05
N ASP A 63 6.44 -3.74 27.49
CA ASP A 63 6.29 -2.50 28.24
C ASP A 63 4.80 -2.25 28.56
N PRO A 64 4.42 -2.12 29.84
CA PRO A 64 3.03 -1.91 30.24
C PRO A 64 2.49 -0.54 29.83
N GLU A 65 3.33 0.44 29.52
CA GLU A 65 2.92 1.79 29.09
C GLU A 65 2.67 1.87 27.59
N VAL A 66 3.20 0.92 26.82
CA VAL A 66 2.98 0.84 25.37
C VAL A 66 1.69 0.08 25.08
N THR A 67 0.74 0.79 24.45
CA THR A 67 -0.58 0.26 24.07
C THR A 67 -0.69 -0.03 22.58
N SER A 68 0.15 0.63 21.76
CA SER A 68 0.22 0.43 20.31
C SER A 68 1.64 0.61 19.80
N LEU A 69 1.99 -0.10 18.73
CA LEU A 69 3.32 -0.05 18.14
C LEU A 69 3.22 -0.10 16.62
N LEU A 70 3.91 0.82 15.94
CA LEU A 70 4.05 0.81 14.49
C LEU A 70 5.52 0.92 14.10
N VAL A 71 5.93 0.09 13.13
CA VAL A 71 7.26 0.15 12.52
C VAL A 71 7.13 0.62 11.08
N LEU A 72 7.77 1.72 10.75
CA LEU A 72 7.84 2.30 9.41
C LEU A 72 9.20 2.05 8.77
N ALA A 73 9.18 1.63 7.51
CA ALA A 73 10.34 1.47 6.68
C ALA A 73 10.22 2.29 5.39
N SER A 74 11.36 2.75 4.87
CA SER A 74 11.41 3.48 3.59
C SER A 74 11.06 2.59 2.38
N THR A 75 11.47 1.32 2.42
CA THR A 75 11.30 0.36 1.31
C THR A 75 10.69 -0.96 1.76
N VAL A 76 10.19 -1.75 0.81
CA VAL A 76 9.71 -3.12 1.07
C VAL A 76 10.86 -4.03 1.52
N SER A 77 12.06 -3.81 1.00
CA SER A 77 13.27 -4.55 1.42
C SER A 77 13.58 -4.30 2.89
N ALA A 78 13.64 -3.02 3.30
CA ALA A 78 13.84 -2.62 4.69
C ALA A 78 12.73 -3.16 5.61
N LYS A 79 11.47 -3.10 5.17
CA LYS A 79 10.33 -3.72 5.90
C LYS A 79 10.55 -5.21 6.16
N ASN A 80 11.00 -5.97 5.15
CA ASN A 80 11.25 -7.40 5.29
C ASN A 80 12.47 -7.68 6.18
N THR A 81 13.52 -6.87 6.09
CA THR A 81 14.68 -6.94 6.99
C THR A 81 14.25 -6.70 8.45
N ALA A 82 13.44 -5.67 8.70
CA ALA A 82 12.89 -5.38 10.02
C ALA A 82 12.08 -6.57 10.57
N LEU A 83 11.20 -7.17 9.77
CA LEU A 83 10.43 -8.36 10.17
C LEU A 83 11.34 -9.53 10.57
N VAL A 84 12.37 -9.83 9.78
CA VAL A 84 13.35 -10.89 10.11
C VAL A 84 14.06 -10.58 11.42
N LYS A 85 14.45 -9.33 11.65
CA LYS A 85 15.17 -8.93 12.87
C LYS A 85 14.29 -8.90 14.11
N ILE A 86 13.03 -8.50 13.98
CA ILE A 86 12.02 -8.60 15.05
C ILE A 86 11.84 -10.06 15.43
N ARG A 87 11.64 -10.95 14.45
CA ARG A 87 11.49 -12.38 14.72
C ARG A 87 12.72 -12.99 15.39
N ALA A 88 13.92 -12.64 14.93
CA ALA A 88 15.15 -13.08 15.57
C ALA A 88 15.23 -12.62 17.04
N ALA A 89 14.93 -11.35 17.32
CA ALA A 89 14.91 -10.83 18.69
C ALA A 89 13.88 -11.55 19.57
N PHE A 90 12.73 -11.95 19.02
CA PHE A 90 11.69 -12.67 19.76
C PHE A 90 12.11 -14.10 20.11
N VAL A 91 12.81 -14.77 19.20
CA VAL A 91 13.41 -16.08 19.47
C VAL A 91 14.53 -15.95 20.50
N ASP A 92 15.46 -15.03 20.30
CA ASP A 92 16.63 -14.85 21.17
C ASP A 92 16.24 -14.44 22.61
N SER A 93 15.11 -13.75 22.77
CA SER A 93 14.58 -13.34 24.08
C SER A 93 13.63 -14.34 24.74
N GLY A 94 13.25 -15.41 24.04
CA GLY A 94 12.26 -16.38 24.51
C GLY A 94 10.81 -15.87 24.47
N LEU A 95 10.54 -14.73 23.82
CA LEU A 95 9.17 -14.23 23.62
C LEU A 95 8.34 -15.18 22.74
N ASP A 96 8.96 -15.79 21.73
CA ASP A 96 8.28 -16.74 20.84
C ASP A 96 7.82 -18.01 21.61
N ASP A 97 8.66 -18.51 22.51
CA ASP A 97 8.34 -19.66 23.39
C ASP A 97 7.20 -19.36 24.36
N LEU A 98 7.00 -18.08 24.69
CA LEU A 98 5.91 -17.58 25.54
C LEU A 98 4.63 -17.29 24.74
N GLY A 99 4.60 -17.62 23.45
CA GLY A 99 3.47 -17.40 22.56
C GLY A 99 3.24 -15.92 22.21
N ILE A 100 4.23 -15.05 22.50
CA ILE A 100 4.15 -13.63 22.17
C ILE A 100 4.66 -13.47 20.74
N ALA A 101 3.76 -13.08 19.84
CA ALA A 101 4.10 -12.76 18.45
C ALA A 101 3.86 -11.28 18.17
N PHE A 102 4.74 -10.68 17.36
CA PHE A 102 4.51 -9.34 16.82
C PHE A 102 3.62 -9.43 15.58
N PRO A 103 2.52 -8.65 15.48
CA PRO A 103 1.68 -8.69 14.30
C PRO A 103 2.47 -8.11 13.11
N GLU A 104 2.75 -8.92 12.08
CA GLU A 104 3.51 -8.49 10.89
C GLU A 104 2.86 -7.29 10.18
N ASP A 105 1.55 -7.14 10.38
CA ASP A 105 0.72 -6.09 9.86
C ASP A 105 0.96 -4.72 10.55
N GLN A 106 1.80 -4.67 11.58
CA GLN A 106 2.32 -3.44 12.21
C GLN A 106 3.71 -3.03 11.67
N VAL A 107 4.31 -3.82 10.76
CA VAL A 107 5.52 -3.40 10.02
C VAL A 107 5.13 -2.99 8.61
N ARG A 108 5.34 -1.72 8.30
CA ARG A 108 4.78 -1.07 7.12
C ARG A 108 5.81 -0.21 6.40
N THR A 109 5.58 0.02 5.12
CA THR A 109 6.24 1.13 4.42
C THR A 109 5.43 2.41 4.59
N PHE A 110 6.08 3.58 4.52
CA PHE A 110 5.39 4.88 4.51
C PHE A 110 4.18 4.89 3.57
N HIS A 111 4.36 4.34 2.37
CA HIS A 111 3.33 4.29 1.34
C HIS A 111 2.15 3.38 1.71
N SER A 112 2.42 2.21 2.29
CA SER A 112 1.35 1.29 2.70
C SER A 112 0.49 1.88 3.82
N VAL A 113 1.09 2.73 4.65
CA VAL A 113 0.42 3.47 5.72
C VAL A 113 -0.50 4.55 5.12
N ALA A 114 0.02 5.42 4.26
CA ALA A 114 -0.77 6.44 3.59
C ALA A 114 -1.95 5.86 2.78
N LEU A 115 -1.72 4.75 2.07
CA LEU A 115 -2.76 4.09 1.27
C LEU A 115 -3.86 3.46 2.12
N ARG A 116 -3.51 2.84 3.26
CA ARG A 116 -4.51 2.29 4.19
C ARG A 116 -5.37 3.39 4.80
N SER A 117 -4.75 4.48 5.25
CA SER A 117 -5.48 5.58 5.87
C SER A 117 -6.40 6.27 4.86
N ASN A 118 -5.94 6.50 3.63
CA ASN A 118 -6.79 7.04 2.56
C ASN A 118 -7.98 6.11 2.23
N ASN A 119 -7.75 4.79 2.19
CA ASN A 119 -8.83 3.82 1.96
C ASN A 119 -9.83 3.78 3.13
N ALA A 120 -9.34 3.91 4.38
CA ALA A 120 -10.19 3.97 5.57
C ALA A 120 -11.04 5.25 5.59
N GLU A 121 -10.45 6.41 5.30
CA GLU A 121 -11.15 7.71 5.20
C GLU A 121 -12.21 7.69 4.11
N ALA A 122 -11.91 7.06 2.96
CA ALA A 122 -12.82 6.96 1.84
C ALA A 122 -13.89 5.85 1.98
N GLY A 123 -13.92 5.11 3.11
CA GLY A 123 -14.86 4.01 3.33
C GLY A 123 -14.71 2.84 2.34
N ARG A 124 -13.57 2.74 1.65
CA ARG A 124 -13.33 1.74 0.61
C ARG A 124 -12.90 0.43 1.26
N ARG A 125 -13.61 -0.68 0.96
CA ARG A 125 -13.16 -2.01 1.37
C ARG A 125 -11.81 -2.31 0.70
N LEU A 126 -10.86 -2.81 1.49
CA LEU A 126 -9.58 -3.32 1.00
C LEU A 126 -9.85 -4.54 0.12
N GLU A 127 -9.88 -4.34 -1.19
CA GLU A 127 -9.81 -5.43 -2.16
C GLU A 127 -8.37 -5.53 -2.66
N VAL A 128 -7.71 -6.65 -2.39
CA VAL A 128 -6.45 -7.01 -3.06
C VAL A 128 -6.84 -7.45 -4.47
N VAL A 129 -7.03 -6.48 -5.35
CA VAL A 129 -7.33 -6.75 -6.76
C VAL A 129 -6.01 -7.12 -7.42
N SER A 130 -5.96 -8.28 -8.10
CA SER A 130 -4.79 -8.58 -8.91
C SER A 130 -4.62 -7.49 -9.99
N ALA A 131 -3.37 -7.22 -10.36
CA ALA A 131 -2.99 -6.11 -11.23
C ALA A 131 -3.82 -5.99 -12.52
N GLN A 132 -4.28 -7.11 -13.04
CA GLN A 132 -5.04 -7.21 -14.28
C GLN A 132 -6.51 -6.77 -14.12
N PRO A 133 -7.34 -7.32 -13.21
CA PRO A 133 -8.70 -6.84 -12.99
C PRO A 133 -8.78 -5.37 -12.56
N PHE A 134 -7.75 -4.84 -11.89
CA PHE A 134 -7.67 -3.40 -11.60
C PHE A 134 -7.49 -2.56 -12.88
N VAL A 135 -6.49 -2.91 -13.71
CA VAL A 135 -6.23 -2.20 -14.98
C VAL A 135 -7.41 -2.37 -15.94
N GLU A 136 -8.04 -3.53 -15.93
CA GLU A 136 -9.24 -3.81 -16.72
C GLU A 136 -10.42 -2.94 -16.28
N GLY A 137 -10.67 -2.81 -14.97
CA GLY A 137 -11.70 -1.91 -14.45
C GLY A 137 -11.43 -0.44 -14.77
N MET A 138 -10.19 0.01 -14.73
CA MET A 138 -9.82 1.36 -15.18
C MET A 138 -10.08 1.57 -16.68
N LEU A 139 -9.66 0.61 -17.51
CA LEU A 139 -9.92 0.66 -18.95
C LEU A 139 -11.41 0.63 -19.27
N ASP A 140 -12.23 0.04 -18.40
CA ASP A 140 -13.67 0.00 -18.59
C ASP A 140 -14.32 1.36 -18.48
N GLY A 141 -13.88 2.21 -17.55
CA GLY A 141 -14.35 3.59 -17.45
C GLY A 141 -13.76 4.52 -18.51
N VAL A 142 -12.46 4.38 -18.81
CA VAL A 142 -11.78 5.25 -19.79
C VAL A 142 -12.29 5.03 -21.21
N LEU A 143 -12.59 3.78 -21.57
CA LEU A 143 -13.05 3.42 -22.92
C LEU A 143 -14.57 3.39 -23.04
N GLU A 144 -15.30 3.83 -22.01
CA GLU A 144 -16.74 3.66 -21.95
C GLU A 144 -17.44 4.34 -23.13
N GLU A 145 -17.09 5.60 -23.40
CA GLU A 145 -17.69 6.40 -24.45
C GLU A 145 -17.42 5.80 -25.85
N GLU A 146 -16.18 5.42 -26.13
CA GLU A 146 -15.81 4.83 -27.43
C GLU A 146 -16.43 3.46 -27.64
N ARG A 147 -16.52 2.65 -26.57
CA ARG A 147 -17.15 1.34 -26.66
C ARG A 147 -18.66 1.45 -26.86
N LEU A 148 -19.32 2.41 -26.21
CA LEU A 148 -20.74 2.69 -26.43
C LEU A 148 -20.99 3.22 -27.85
N ALA A 149 -20.09 4.06 -28.37
CA ALA A 149 -20.14 4.54 -29.75
C ALA A 149 -20.00 3.39 -30.76
N VAL A 150 -19.06 2.46 -30.55
CA VAL A 150 -18.89 1.27 -31.39
C VAL A 150 -20.07 0.30 -31.25
N ALA A 151 -20.61 0.16 -30.04
CA ALA A 151 -21.80 -0.64 -29.76
C ALA A 151 -23.10 -0.04 -30.35
N GLY A 152 -23.07 1.23 -30.77
CA GLY A 152 -24.25 1.98 -31.19
C GLY A 152 -25.29 2.14 -30.07
N ALA A 153 -24.83 2.24 -28.82
CA ALA A 153 -25.68 2.30 -27.63
C ALA A 153 -25.47 3.60 -26.84
N SER A 154 -26.51 4.06 -26.15
CA SER A 154 -26.43 5.23 -25.26
C SER A 154 -25.82 4.90 -23.89
N ASP A 155 -25.96 3.65 -23.45
CA ASP A 155 -25.50 3.15 -22.15
C ASP A 155 -25.49 1.61 -22.15
N TRP A 156 -24.84 0.99 -21.17
CA TRP A 156 -24.76 -0.48 -21.12
C TRP A 156 -26.08 -1.17 -20.79
N THR A 157 -27.01 -0.48 -20.13
CA THR A 157 -28.32 -1.03 -19.80
C THR A 157 -29.17 -1.16 -21.05
N SER A 158 -29.19 -0.14 -21.90
CA SER A 158 -29.86 -0.15 -23.20
C SER A 158 -29.22 -1.18 -24.13
N TYR A 159 -27.89 -1.28 -24.16
CA TYR A 159 -27.17 -2.31 -24.89
C TYR A 159 -27.56 -3.73 -24.43
N TRP A 160 -27.56 -3.98 -23.11
CA TRP A 160 -27.97 -5.25 -22.54
C TRP A 160 -29.41 -5.60 -22.91
N ARG A 161 -30.34 -4.65 -22.85
CA ARG A 161 -31.75 -4.87 -23.17
C ARG A 161 -31.98 -5.10 -24.66
N ALA A 162 -31.29 -4.34 -25.52
CA ALA A 162 -31.39 -4.42 -26.98
C ALA A 162 -30.77 -5.69 -27.58
N ALA A 163 -29.81 -6.30 -26.88
CA ALA A 163 -29.27 -7.61 -27.26
C ALA A 163 -30.36 -8.69 -27.17
N ALA A 164 -31.10 -8.90 -28.26
CA ALA A 164 -32.09 -9.98 -28.38
C ALA A 164 -31.42 -11.34 -28.17
N ALA A 165 -32.16 -12.28 -27.56
CA ALA A 165 -31.76 -13.61 -27.09
C ALA A 165 -30.45 -14.17 -27.70
N CYS A 166 -29.32 -13.72 -27.15
CA CYS A 166 -28.00 -14.24 -27.46
C CYS A 166 -27.67 -15.31 -26.42
N SER A 167 -27.18 -16.46 -26.84
CA SER A 167 -26.77 -17.55 -25.92
C SER A 167 -25.70 -17.09 -24.90
N LEU A 168 -24.90 -16.09 -25.24
CA LEU A 168 -23.96 -15.44 -24.29
C LEU A 168 -24.67 -14.60 -23.23
N LYS A 169 -25.81 -13.97 -23.55
CA LYS A 169 -26.59 -13.19 -22.59
C LYS A 169 -27.10 -14.09 -21.46
N GLU A 170 -27.63 -15.26 -21.80
CA GLU A 170 -28.08 -16.25 -20.81
C GLU A 170 -26.92 -16.79 -19.97
N LYS A 171 -25.77 -17.05 -20.61
CA LYS A 171 -24.55 -17.48 -19.91
C LYS A 171 -24.06 -16.44 -18.91
N ILE A 172 -23.96 -15.17 -19.31
CA ILE A 172 -23.54 -14.06 -18.44
C ILE A 172 -24.53 -13.85 -17.29
N ALA A 173 -25.84 -13.96 -17.55
CA ALA A 173 -26.86 -13.86 -16.51
C ALA A 173 -26.74 -14.98 -15.46
N LYS A 174 -26.39 -16.20 -15.88
CA LYS A 174 -26.14 -17.35 -14.98
C LYS A 174 -24.83 -17.22 -14.20
N GLU A 175 -23.76 -16.73 -14.84
CA GLU A 175 -22.44 -16.56 -14.21
C GLU A 175 -22.38 -15.34 -13.26
N ALA A 176 -23.27 -14.36 -13.45
CA ALA A 176 -23.31 -13.14 -12.67
C ALA A 176 -24.75 -12.77 -12.25
N PRO A 177 -25.43 -13.60 -11.42
CA PRO A 177 -26.85 -13.42 -11.07
C PRO A 177 -27.14 -12.16 -10.24
N TYR A 178 -26.12 -11.58 -9.60
CA TYR A 178 -26.23 -10.38 -8.78
C TYR A 178 -25.63 -9.11 -9.42
N ALA A 179 -25.07 -9.21 -10.64
CA ALA A 179 -24.54 -8.05 -11.33
C ALA A 179 -25.66 -7.14 -11.86
N SER A 180 -25.44 -5.83 -11.84
CA SER A 180 -26.35 -4.84 -12.45
C SER A 180 -26.49 -5.08 -13.96
N GLU A 181 -27.59 -4.61 -14.56
CA GLU A 181 -27.78 -4.71 -16.01
C GLU A 181 -26.67 -3.99 -16.79
N GLU A 182 -26.20 -2.87 -16.26
CA GLU A 182 -25.04 -2.12 -16.76
C GLU A 182 -23.76 -2.98 -16.79
N ALA A 183 -23.41 -3.62 -15.66
CA ALA A 183 -22.25 -4.50 -15.59
C ALA A 183 -22.37 -5.72 -16.53
N ARG A 184 -23.59 -6.23 -16.72
CA ARG A 184 -23.87 -7.32 -17.67
C ARG A 184 -23.78 -6.87 -19.12
N GLY A 185 -24.21 -5.65 -19.44
CA GLY A 185 -24.11 -5.03 -20.76
C GLY A 185 -22.66 -4.87 -21.20
N LEU A 186 -21.81 -4.33 -20.31
CA LEU A 186 -20.37 -4.22 -20.57
C LEU A 186 -19.70 -5.59 -20.76
N ARG A 187 -20.04 -6.59 -19.92
CA ARG A 187 -19.54 -7.96 -20.08
C ARG A 187 -19.99 -8.60 -21.39
N LEU A 188 -21.23 -8.36 -21.79
CA LEU A 188 -21.76 -8.86 -23.05
C LEU A 188 -21.03 -8.24 -24.23
N PHE A 189 -20.83 -6.92 -24.22
CA PHE A 189 -20.05 -6.22 -25.23
C PHE A 189 -18.68 -6.88 -25.37
N LYS A 190 -17.87 -6.93 -24.29
CA LYS A 190 -16.53 -7.54 -24.31
C LYS A 190 -16.49 -8.97 -24.87
N ALA A 191 -17.54 -9.75 -24.59
CA ALA A 191 -17.62 -11.14 -25.02
C ALA A 191 -17.97 -11.30 -26.51
N VAL A 192 -18.66 -10.32 -27.10
CA VAL A 192 -19.06 -10.33 -28.52
C VAL A 192 -18.21 -9.41 -29.39
N THR A 193 -17.45 -8.46 -28.82
CA THR A 193 -16.62 -7.52 -29.56
C THR A 193 -15.58 -8.24 -30.41
N THR A 194 -15.60 -7.98 -31.71
CA THR A 194 -14.66 -8.49 -32.70
C THR A 194 -13.29 -7.83 -32.58
N ALA A 195 -12.27 -8.41 -33.24
CA ALA A 195 -10.92 -7.83 -33.27
C ALA A 195 -10.89 -6.46 -33.97
N GLU A 196 -11.74 -6.28 -34.98
CA GLU A 196 -11.86 -5.02 -35.75
C GLU A 196 -12.54 -3.92 -34.93
N GLU A 197 -13.59 -4.23 -34.19
CA GLU A 197 -14.23 -3.31 -33.26
C GLU A 197 -13.28 -2.93 -32.11
N LYS A 198 -12.48 -3.89 -31.59
CA LYS A 198 -11.44 -3.59 -30.60
C LYS A 198 -10.38 -2.63 -31.14
N ALA A 199 -9.92 -2.83 -32.37
CA ALA A 199 -8.97 -1.93 -33.01
C ALA A 199 -9.58 -0.53 -33.24
N THR A 200 -10.88 -0.46 -33.57
CA THR A 200 -11.62 0.80 -33.69
C THR A 200 -11.68 1.54 -32.35
N VAL A 201 -12.02 0.84 -31.25
CA VAL A 201 -12.00 1.42 -29.89
C VAL A 201 -10.60 1.92 -29.51
N SER A 202 -9.55 1.15 -29.80
CA SER A 202 -8.16 1.58 -29.54
C SER A 202 -7.78 2.84 -30.31
N ARG A 203 -8.23 2.96 -31.57
CA ARG A 203 -7.98 4.14 -32.41
C ARG A 203 -8.72 5.38 -31.90
N LEU A 204 -10.01 5.23 -31.56
CA LEU A 204 -10.83 6.33 -31.06
C LEU A 204 -10.31 6.86 -29.71
N SER A 205 -9.83 5.97 -28.84
CA SER A 205 -9.27 6.32 -27.53
C SER A 205 -7.83 6.83 -27.57
N GLY A 206 -7.19 6.89 -28.75
CA GLY A 206 -5.80 7.34 -28.89
C GLY A 206 -4.75 6.36 -28.36
N LEU A 207 -5.14 5.11 -28.03
CA LEU A 207 -4.24 4.05 -27.56
C LEU A 207 -3.48 3.33 -28.70
N GLY A 208 -3.71 3.75 -29.95
CA GLY A 208 -3.03 3.24 -31.16
C GLY A 208 -3.77 2.07 -31.83
N ASP A 209 -3.12 1.40 -32.78
CA ASP A 209 -3.72 0.29 -33.56
C ASP A 209 -3.63 -1.09 -32.86
N ASP A 210 -3.16 -1.15 -31.61
CA ASP A 210 -3.08 -2.42 -30.87
C ASP A 210 -4.50 -2.92 -30.53
N PRO A 211 -4.93 -4.10 -31.02
CA PRO A 211 -6.27 -4.62 -30.80
C PRO A 211 -6.51 -5.08 -29.35
N ASN A 212 -5.50 -5.00 -28.48
CA ASN A 212 -5.61 -5.38 -27.08
C ASN A 212 -5.20 -4.23 -26.13
N PRO A 213 -6.10 -3.26 -25.88
CA PRO A 213 -5.88 -2.15 -24.95
C PRO A 213 -5.39 -2.60 -23.57
N LEU A 214 -5.85 -3.76 -23.09
CA LEU A 214 -5.43 -4.31 -21.81
C LEU A 214 -3.95 -4.73 -21.83
N GLN A 215 -3.50 -5.40 -22.89
CA GLN A 215 -2.09 -5.76 -23.02
C GLN A 215 -1.22 -4.53 -23.25
N THR A 216 -1.69 -3.53 -23.99
CA THR A 216 -1.00 -2.25 -24.16
C THR A 216 -0.88 -1.51 -22.83
N ALA A 217 -1.95 -1.40 -22.05
CA ALA A 217 -1.93 -0.77 -20.72
C ALA A 217 -1.06 -1.56 -19.73
N LEU A 218 -1.08 -2.89 -19.77
CA LEU A 218 -0.20 -3.72 -18.95
C LEU A 218 1.28 -3.60 -19.36
N LYS A 219 1.57 -3.47 -20.67
CA LYS A 219 2.92 -3.19 -21.18
C LYS A 219 3.39 -1.80 -20.77
N ILE A 220 2.57 -0.77 -20.96
CA ILE A 220 2.84 0.61 -20.53
C ILE A 220 3.08 0.64 -19.03
N ARG A 221 2.21 0.02 -18.22
CA ARG A 221 2.39 -0.07 -16.78
C ARG A 221 3.68 -0.81 -16.42
N ARG A 222 3.97 -1.94 -17.07
CA ARG A 222 5.22 -2.69 -16.86
C ARG A 222 6.44 -1.85 -17.24
N GLU A 223 6.34 -1.08 -18.31
CA GLU A 223 7.39 -0.20 -18.79
C GLU A 223 7.59 1.01 -17.87
N ILE A 224 6.52 1.63 -17.39
CA ILE A 224 6.55 2.66 -16.33
C ILE A 224 7.18 2.07 -15.06
N THR A 225 6.75 0.88 -14.63
CA THR A 225 7.28 0.21 -13.43
C THR A 225 8.77 -0.13 -13.59
N ASN A 226 9.17 -0.62 -14.76
CA ASN A 226 10.56 -0.96 -15.08
C ASN A 226 11.44 0.29 -15.29
N ARG A 227 10.86 1.41 -15.74
CA ARG A 227 11.56 2.70 -15.94
C ARG A 227 11.60 3.57 -14.68
N MET A 228 10.63 3.44 -13.77
CA MET A 228 10.73 3.98 -12.41
C MET A 228 11.84 3.28 -11.59
N LEU A 229 12.25 2.07 -12.01
CA LEU A 229 13.42 1.36 -11.47
C LEU A 229 14.70 1.62 -12.29
N GLY A 230 14.65 2.48 -13.32
CA GLY A 230 15.77 2.78 -14.21
C GLY A 230 16.36 4.17 -13.98
N THR A 231 17.57 4.20 -13.44
CA THR A 231 18.41 5.40 -13.30
C THR A 231 18.71 6.04 -14.67
N GLY A 232 18.27 7.28 -14.87
CA GLY A 232 18.88 8.22 -15.82
C GLY A 232 18.00 8.67 -17.01
N SER A 233 17.37 9.84 -16.91
CA SER A 233 17.40 10.90 -17.93
C SER A 233 16.65 12.17 -17.45
N ALA A 234 16.94 13.29 -18.12
CA ALA A 234 16.76 14.70 -17.71
C ALA A 234 15.47 15.09 -16.98
N GLY A 235 15.64 15.77 -15.83
CA GLY A 235 14.59 16.07 -14.86
C GLY A 235 13.47 17.05 -15.28
N SER A 236 13.61 17.80 -16.38
CA SER A 236 12.57 18.78 -16.79
C SER A 236 11.42 18.14 -17.58
N THR A 237 11.71 17.18 -18.45
CA THR A 237 10.67 16.40 -19.16
C THR A 237 9.95 15.45 -18.21
N HIS A 238 10.69 14.89 -17.24
CA HIS A 238 10.16 14.01 -16.20
C HIS A 238 9.17 14.74 -15.26
N ALA A 239 9.48 15.97 -14.84
CA ALA A 239 8.61 16.77 -13.98
C ALA A 239 7.28 17.14 -14.66
N ARG A 240 7.35 17.59 -15.93
CA ARG A 240 6.15 17.96 -16.69
C ARG A 240 5.22 16.77 -16.95
N MET A 241 5.77 15.60 -17.26
CA MET A 241 4.97 14.40 -17.49
C MET A 241 4.33 13.83 -16.22
N LEU A 242 4.97 14.05 -15.05
CA LEU A 242 4.37 13.75 -13.74
C LEU A 242 3.22 14.71 -13.41
N GLU A 243 3.37 16.00 -13.71
CA GLU A 243 2.28 16.98 -13.55
C GLU A 243 1.07 16.64 -14.42
N ASP A 244 1.29 16.30 -15.69
CA ASP A 244 0.21 15.94 -16.63
C ASP A 244 -0.53 14.66 -16.19
N ALA A 245 0.20 13.66 -15.69
CA ALA A 245 -0.39 12.43 -15.17
C ALA A 245 -1.14 12.64 -13.85
N SER A 246 -0.60 13.43 -12.92
CA SER A 246 -1.28 13.80 -11.67
C SER A 246 -2.57 14.59 -11.94
N ALA A 247 -2.56 15.54 -12.89
CA ALA A 247 -3.74 16.32 -13.27
C ALA A 247 -4.85 15.44 -13.87
N ALA A 248 -4.48 14.46 -14.71
CA ALA A 248 -5.44 13.50 -15.26
C ALA A 248 -6.02 12.55 -14.19
N MET A 249 -5.21 12.18 -13.19
CA MET A 249 -5.63 11.34 -12.06
C MET A 249 -6.55 12.08 -11.08
N GLU A 250 -6.27 13.35 -10.77
CA GLU A 250 -7.14 14.22 -9.96
C GLU A 250 -8.50 14.46 -10.64
N HIS A 251 -8.52 14.72 -11.95
CA HIS A 251 -9.75 14.90 -12.71
C HIS A 251 -10.65 13.65 -12.69
N ALA A 252 -10.06 12.46 -12.61
CA ALA A 252 -10.76 11.18 -12.55
C ALA A 252 -11.13 10.71 -11.12
N GLY A 253 -10.81 11.48 -10.07
CA GLY A 253 -11.02 11.06 -8.68
C GLY A 253 -10.15 9.88 -8.23
N VAL A 254 -9.15 9.52 -9.04
CA VAL A 254 -8.18 8.46 -8.76
C VAL A 254 -6.99 9.12 -8.09
N LEU A 255 -6.93 9.04 -6.76
CA LEU A 255 -5.81 9.66 -6.02
C LEU A 255 -4.51 8.95 -6.38
N ASP A 256 -3.62 9.69 -7.04
CA ASP A 256 -2.19 9.39 -7.19
C ASP A 256 -1.57 9.11 -5.80
N HIS A 257 -0.49 8.34 -5.81
CA HIS A 257 0.44 8.15 -4.71
C HIS A 257 0.70 9.41 -3.87
N ASN A 258 1.07 10.53 -4.49
CA ASN A 258 1.34 11.81 -3.82
C ASN A 258 0.07 12.45 -3.26
N ALA A 259 -1.06 12.33 -3.96
CA ALA A 259 -2.34 12.87 -3.52
C ALA A 259 -2.92 12.07 -2.32
N SER A 260 -2.73 10.75 -2.30
CA SER A 260 -3.09 9.89 -1.16
C SER A 260 -2.27 10.24 0.09
N ILE A 261 -0.99 10.56 -0.08
CA ILE A 261 -0.08 10.98 0.99
C ILE A 261 -0.45 12.38 1.50
N ALA A 262 -0.69 13.34 0.60
CA ALA A 262 -1.09 14.69 0.95
C ALA A 262 -2.44 14.72 1.69
N ARG A 263 -3.40 13.91 1.23
CA ARG A 263 -4.70 13.76 1.88
C ARG A 263 -4.57 13.16 3.27
N PHE A 264 -3.79 12.09 3.43
CA PHE A 264 -3.51 11.53 4.76
C PHE A 264 -2.82 12.56 5.68
N ALA A 265 -1.79 13.25 5.19
CA ALA A 265 -1.09 14.27 5.94
C ALA A 265 -2.00 15.45 6.37
N GLY A 266 -3.05 15.72 5.58
CA GLY A 266 -4.08 16.72 5.87
C GLY A 266 -5.29 16.22 6.68
N SER A 267 -5.45 14.90 6.88
CA SER A 267 -6.67 14.31 7.45
C SER A 267 -6.88 14.52 8.96
N GLU A 268 -5.92 15.11 9.67
CA GLU A 268 -5.87 15.27 11.14
C GLU A 268 -6.08 13.98 11.97
N GLN A 269 -6.25 12.81 11.34
CA GLN A 269 -6.44 11.54 12.02
C GLN A 269 -5.10 10.99 12.53
N ALA A 270 -5.06 10.69 13.83
CA ALA A 270 -3.94 9.99 14.44
C ALA A 270 -4.02 8.49 14.15
N MET A 271 -2.91 7.90 13.72
CA MET A 271 -2.82 6.45 13.50
C MET A 271 -2.43 5.66 14.75
N LEU A 272 -1.58 6.25 15.57
CA LEU A 272 -1.30 5.77 16.92
C LEU A 272 -2.16 6.55 17.89
N GLY A 273 -2.69 5.89 18.91
CA GLY A 273 -3.37 6.56 20.03
C GLY A 273 -2.36 6.89 21.15
N TYR A 274 -2.85 7.47 22.25
CA TYR A 274 -2.02 7.69 23.44
C TYR A 274 -1.34 6.38 23.92
N GLY A 275 -0.04 6.48 24.20
CA GLY A 275 0.80 5.32 24.56
C GLY A 275 1.28 4.51 23.35
N GLY A 276 1.28 5.11 22.16
CA GLY A 276 1.83 4.52 20.95
C GLY A 276 3.32 4.78 20.77
N VAL A 277 4.04 3.80 20.23
CA VAL A 277 5.45 3.97 19.85
C VAL A 277 5.60 3.85 18.33
N LEU A 278 6.40 4.74 17.74
CA LEU A 278 6.71 4.74 16.32
C LEU A 278 8.21 4.49 16.11
N PHE A 279 8.56 3.43 15.40
CA PHE A 279 9.92 3.21 14.93
C PHE A 279 10.05 3.52 13.45
N VAL A 280 11.14 4.18 13.06
CA VAL A 280 11.46 4.48 11.66
C VAL A 280 12.81 3.86 11.31
N ASP A 281 12.81 2.81 10.48
CA ASP A 281 14.02 2.18 9.98
C ASP A 281 14.48 2.86 8.67
N GLU A 282 15.77 3.20 8.61
CA GLU A 282 16.44 3.84 7.46
C GLU A 282 15.83 5.19 7.02
N ALA A 283 15.88 6.18 7.90
CA ALA A 283 15.49 7.57 7.61
C ALA A 283 16.55 8.37 6.82
N GLN A 284 17.20 7.77 5.81
CA GLN A 284 18.05 8.55 4.89
C GLN A 284 17.16 9.48 4.06
N ASP A 285 17.58 10.75 3.93
CA ASP A 285 16.93 11.83 3.16
C ASP A 285 15.42 11.65 2.99
N LEU A 286 14.70 11.54 4.13
CA LEU A 286 13.24 11.42 4.09
C LEU A 286 12.70 12.56 3.25
N THR A 287 11.91 12.22 2.23
CA THR A 287 11.28 13.24 1.42
C THR A 287 10.32 14.05 2.29
N ALA A 288 10.04 15.31 1.92
CA ALA A 288 9.07 16.13 2.65
C ALA A 288 7.72 15.42 2.85
N CYS A 289 7.33 14.58 1.89
CA CYS A 289 6.14 13.72 1.97
C CYS A 289 6.25 12.64 3.05
N GLN A 290 7.39 11.95 3.15
CA GLN A 290 7.62 10.94 4.18
C GLN A 290 7.67 11.55 5.58
N VAL A 291 8.28 12.74 5.72
CA VAL A 291 8.23 13.51 6.98
C VAL A 291 6.78 13.83 7.37
N ALA A 292 5.95 14.25 6.42
CA ALA A 292 4.54 14.52 6.69
C ALA A 292 3.78 13.26 7.15
N ILE A 293 4.09 12.08 6.59
CA ILE A 293 3.52 10.80 7.04
C ILE A 293 3.97 10.48 8.47
N VAL A 294 5.26 10.63 8.79
CA VAL A 294 5.78 10.43 10.16
C VAL A 294 5.04 11.33 11.14
N MET A 295 4.94 12.62 10.83
CA MET A 295 4.27 13.60 11.69
C MET A 295 2.78 13.28 11.84
N ALA A 296 2.07 12.92 10.77
CA ALA A 296 0.66 12.53 10.85
C ALA A 296 0.45 11.22 11.65
N THR A 297 1.39 10.28 11.55
CA THR A 297 1.36 9.03 12.31
C THR A 297 1.53 9.28 13.81
N LEU A 298 2.37 10.25 14.18
CA LEU A 298 2.65 10.67 15.57
C LEU A 298 1.53 11.52 16.20
N ARG A 299 0.54 12.01 15.44
CA ARG A 299 -0.38 13.10 15.87
C ARG A 299 -1.34 12.78 17.03
N ALA A 300 -1.19 11.67 17.75
CA ALA A 300 -1.77 11.58 19.10
C ALA A 300 -0.74 11.11 20.13
N GLY A 301 -0.37 12.04 21.00
CA GLY A 301 0.31 11.80 22.28
C GLY A 301 1.82 11.75 22.17
#